data_AF-W4QN53-F1
#
_entry.id   AF-W4QN53-F1
#
_cell.length_a   1.000
_cell.length_b   1.000
_cell.length_c   1.000
_cell.angle_alpha   90.00
_cell.angle_beta   90.00
_cell.angle_gamma   90.00
#
_symmetry.space_group_name_H-M   'P 1'
#
loop_
_entity.id
_entity.type
_entity.pdbx_description
1 polymer ?
#
loop_
_entity_poly.entity_id
_entity_poly.type
_entity_poly.pdbx_seq_one_letter_code
_entity_poly.pdbx_strand_id
1 'polypeptide(L)'
;MYEWLIEIEEPQSEVTLENGELHIERINPTTPLTEMSEICQLFAAFDVLLHTDSFTSLPAESDKALKTIMSEIAPHYEEVQQIFINGKRKEINVRFLKNTSKEIIKQLLSDGISPIIPDLYRSSNSKLPTSPRKLTYYEVNKAKIEPLFLKETEKTKEFITLFFIDRGSIALRPTGWFLTAELKESITIRMFSTFAEKVVLVVDDMDGSVVGLDIYG
;
A
#
# COMPACT_ATOMS: atom_id res chain seq x y z
N MET A 1 4.24 20.21 19.07
CA MET A 1 4.31 19.52 17.78
C MET A 1 5.71 18.92 17.64
N TYR A 2 5.85 17.73 17.07
CA TYR A 2 7.16 17.05 16.96
C TYR A 2 8.02 17.70 15.86
N GLU A 3 9.32 17.90 16.10
CA GLU A 3 10.22 18.56 15.13
C GLU A 3 10.37 17.84 13.78
N TRP A 4 10.02 16.55 13.74
CA TRP A 4 10.07 15.72 12.54
C TRP A 4 8.78 15.78 11.71
N LEU A 5 7.81 16.61 12.11
CA LEU A 5 6.53 16.78 11.42
C LEU A 5 6.28 18.25 11.08
N ILE A 6 5.65 18.45 9.92
CA ILE A 6 5.16 19.74 9.46
C ILE A 6 3.66 19.56 9.20
N GLU A 7 2.81 20.27 9.93
CA GLU A 7 1.38 20.28 9.64
C GLU A 7 1.13 20.94 8.27
N ILE A 8 0.30 20.31 7.45
CA ILE A 8 -0.03 20.75 6.10
C ILE A 8 -1.55 20.72 5.89
N GLU A 9 -2.01 21.44 4.87
CA GLU A 9 -3.36 21.22 4.36
C GLU A 9 -3.48 19.83 3.72
N GLU A 10 -4.70 19.31 3.64
CA GLU A 10 -5.00 18.08 2.92
C GLU A 10 -4.42 18.17 1.50
N PRO A 11 -3.50 17.27 1.11
CA PRO A 11 -2.95 17.29 -0.23
C PRO A 11 -4.07 17.09 -1.25
N GLN A 12 -4.18 17.98 -2.23
CA GLN A 12 -5.13 17.77 -3.32
C GLN A 12 -4.64 16.60 -4.18
N SER A 13 -5.47 15.56 -4.27
CA SER A 13 -5.22 14.47 -5.22
C SER A 13 -5.61 14.95 -6.62
N GLU A 14 -4.63 15.05 -7.52
CA GLU A 14 -4.89 15.21 -8.94
C GLU A 14 -5.40 13.89 -9.52
N VAL A 15 -6.65 13.53 -9.19
CA VAL A 15 -7.32 12.41 -9.86
C VAL A 15 -7.61 12.86 -11.28
N THR A 16 -6.72 12.50 -12.20
CA THR A 16 -6.97 12.72 -13.62
C THR A 16 -8.04 11.72 -14.06
N LEU A 17 -9.30 12.16 -14.05
CA LEU A 17 -10.41 11.39 -14.57
C LEU A 17 -10.26 11.31 -16.09
N GLU A 18 -9.65 10.22 -16.55
CA GLU A 18 -9.62 9.93 -17.97
C GLU A 18 -11.01 9.52 -18.46
N ASN A 19 -11.57 10.33 -19.35
CA ASN A 19 -12.80 9.99 -20.05
C ASN A 19 -12.49 9.05 -21.23
N GLY A 20 -13.34 8.04 -21.45
CA GLY A 20 -13.18 7.13 -22.57
C GLY A 20 -14.09 5.93 -22.54
N GLU A 21 -13.99 5.11 -23.58
CA GLU A 21 -14.64 3.80 -23.62
C GLU A 21 -13.95 2.86 -22.62
N LEU A 22 -14.71 2.39 -21.64
CA LEU A 22 -14.27 1.44 -20.62
C LEU A 22 -14.48 0.02 -21.14
N HIS A 23 -13.41 -0.77 -21.13
CA HIS A 23 -13.45 -2.20 -21.39
C HIS A 23 -12.80 -2.96 -20.24
N ILE A 24 -13.43 -4.05 -19.81
CA ILE A 24 -13.01 -4.86 -18.67
C ILE A 24 -12.89 -6.31 -19.11
N GLU A 25 -11.72 -6.90 -18.88
CA GLU A 25 -11.47 -8.31 -19.19
C GLU A 25 -11.15 -9.09 -17.92
N ARG A 26 -11.85 -10.20 -17.70
CA ARG A 26 -11.49 -11.13 -16.62
C ARG A 26 -10.34 -12.00 -17.05
N ILE A 27 -9.35 -12.16 -16.17
CA ILE A 27 -8.21 -13.04 -16.38
C ILE A 27 -8.25 -14.16 -15.35
N ASN A 28 -7.82 -15.34 -15.76
CA ASN A 28 -7.60 -16.48 -14.89
C ASN A 28 -6.10 -16.81 -14.87
N PRO A 29 -5.35 -16.32 -13.87
CA PRO A 29 -3.94 -16.63 -13.75
C PRO A 29 -3.72 -18.14 -13.54
N THR A 30 -2.77 -18.72 -14.26
CA THR A 30 -2.46 -20.16 -14.21
C THR A 30 -1.18 -20.47 -13.44
N THR A 31 -0.47 -19.46 -12.95
CA THR A 31 0.79 -19.63 -12.22
C THR A 31 0.55 -20.39 -10.90
N PRO A 32 1.35 -21.44 -10.60
CA PRO A 32 1.27 -22.15 -9.34
C PRO A 32 1.52 -21.25 -8.13
N LEU A 33 0.83 -21.54 -7.02
CA LEU A 33 0.97 -20.82 -5.74
C LEU A 33 1.93 -21.58 -4.82
N THR A 34 3.23 -21.40 -5.04
CA THR A 34 4.25 -22.04 -4.20
C THR A 34 4.84 -21.10 -3.16
N GLU A 35 4.95 -19.81 -3.50
CA GLU A 35 5.58 -18.78 -2.66
C GLU A 35 4.84 -17.45 -2.86
N MET A 36 5.07 -16.49 -1.96
CA MET A 36 4.51 -15.14 -2.06
C MET A 36 5.61 -14.10 -1.93
N SER A 37 5.75 -13.27 -2.97
CA SER A 37 6.76 -12.21 -2.98
C SER A 37 6.44 -11.10 -1.99
N GLU A 38 7.45 -10.34 -1.59
CA GLU A 38 7.29 -9.19 -0.70
C GLU A 38 6.34 -8.12 -1.25
N ILE A 39 6.29 -7.96 -2.57
CA ILE A 39 5.33 -7.07 -3.24
C ILE A 39 3.91 -7.55 -2.95
N CYS A 40 3.65 -8.84 -3.16
CA CYS A 40 2.33 -9.42 -2.90
C CYS A 40 1.99 -9.39 -1.40
N GLN A 41 2.97 -9.62 -0.52
CA GLN A 41 2.79 -9.53 0.94
C GLN A 41 2.24 -8.18 1.38
N LEU A 42 2.69 -7.06 0.77
CA LEU A 42 2.20 -5.71 1.10
C LEU A 42 0.68 -5.57 0.97
N PHE A 43 0.11 -6.16 -0.08
CA PHE A 43 -1.33 -6.10 -0.35
C PHE A 43 -2.09 -7.24 0.35
N ALA A 44 -1.59 -8.47 0.26
CA ALA A 44 -2.24 -9.66 0.81
C ALA A 44 -2.30 -9.65 2.35
N ALA A 45 -1.31 -9.05 3.03
CA ALA A 45 -1.33 -8.95 4.48
C ALA A 45 -2.51 -8.12 5.01
N PHE A 46 -2.95 -7.10 4.27
CA PHE A 46 -4.11 -6.29 4.63
C PHE A 46 -5.37 -7.16 4.76
N ASP A 47 -5.62 -8.03 3.79
CA ASP A 47 -6.77 -8.94 3.79
C ASP A 47 -6.75 -9.90 4.99
N VAL A 48 -5.58 -10.44 5.31
CA VAL A 48 -5.43 -11.43 6.40
C VAL A 48 -5.50 -10.78 7.77
N LEU A 49 -4.75 -9.70 8.00
CA LEU A 49 -4.62 -9.06 9.32
C LEU A 49 -5.87 -8.28 9.71
N LEU A 50 -6.62 -7.74 8.74
CA LEU A 50 -7.83 -6.97 9.00
C LEU A 50 -9.11 -7.74 8.69
N HIS A 51 -9.00 -9.01 8.28
CA HIS A 51 -10.12 -9.89 7.94
C HIS A 51 -11.05 -9.27 6.88
N THR A 52 -10.46 -8.76 5.81
CA THR A 52 -11.19 -8.13 4.70
C THR A 52 -10.95 -8.86 3.38
N ASP A 53 -11.84 -8.65 2.42
CA ASP A 53 -11.62 -9.03 1.02
C ASP A 53 -11.50 -7.74 0.20
N SER A 54 -10.35 -7.07 0.37
CA SER A 54 -10.09 -5.76 -0.21
C SER A 54 -10.10 -5.80 -1.73
N PHE A 55 -10.51 -4.67 -2.30
CA PHE A 55 -10.35 -4.41 -3.72
C PHE A 55 -9.05 -3.62 -3.90
N THR A 56 -8.09 -4.22 -4.61
CA THR A 56 -6.81 -3.56 -4.88
C THR A 56 -6.71 -3.27 -6.38
N SER A 57 -6.46 -2.01 -6.71
CA SER A 57 -6.25 -1.54 -8.07
C SER A 57 -4.76 -1.23 -8.26
N LEU A 58 -4.14 -1.90 -9.23
CA LEU A 58 -2.69 -1.90 -9.45
C LEU A 58 -2.37 -1.24 -10.79
N PRO A 59 -1.48 -0.23 -10.84
CA PRO A 59 -1.08 0.42 -12.09
C PRO A 59 -0.39 -0.60 -13.01
N ALA A 60 -0.85 -0.68 -14.25
CA ALA A 60 -0.41 -1.72 -15.18
C ALA A 60 -0.07 -1.19 -16.57
N GLU A 61 0.06 0.12 -16.78
CA GLU A 61 0.36 0.67 -18.10
C GLU A 61 1.65 0.10 -18.70
N SER A 62 2.72 -0.03 -17.90
CA SER A 62 4.00 -0.59 -18.37
C SER A 62 3.99 -2.13 -18.42
N ASP A 63 4.69 -2.70 -19.40
CA ASP A 63 4.83 -4.16 -19.51
C ASP A 63 5.63 -4.77 -18.34
N LYS A 64 6.55 -3.99 -17.74
CA LYS A 64 7.25 -4.39 -16.50
C LYS A 64 6.24 -4.55 -15.37
N ALA A 65 5.35 -3.57 -15.17
CA ALA A 65 4.30 -3.62 -14.16
C ALA A 65 3.36 -4.81 -14.38
N LEU A 66 2.85 -4.95 -15.61
CA LEU A 66 1.96 -6.06 -15.95
C LEU A 66 2.63 -7.42 -15.66
N LYS A 67 3.88 -7.60 -16.08
CA LYS A 67 4.61 -8.84 -15.84
C LYS A 67 4.70 -9.16 -14.36
N THR A 68 5.13 -8.19 -13.54
CA THR A 68 5.22 -8.36 -12.08
C THR A 68 3.87 -8.70 -11.46
N ILE A 69 2.81 -7.97 -11.81
CA ILE A 69 1.46 -8.22 -11.29
C ILE A 69 1.00 -9.63 -11.66
N MET A 70 1.14 -10.02 -12.93
CA MET A 70 0.66 -11.31 -13.42
C MET A 70 1.46 -12.51 -12.89
N SER A 71 2.75 -12.34 -12.58
CA SER A 71 3.57 -13.42 -12.03
C SER A 71 3.54 -13.50 -10.51
N GLU A 72 3.41 -12.36 -9.81
CA GLU A 72 3.64 -12.31 -8.36
C GLU A 72 2.38 -11.99 -7.54
N ILE A 73 1.40 -11.27 -8.09
CA ILE A 73 0.24 -10.79 -7.32
C ILE A 73 -1.03 -11.51 -7.75
N ALA A 74 -1.41 -11.38 -9.02
CA ALA A 74 -2.65 -11.90 -9.59
C ALA A 74 -2.90 -13.39 -9.27
N PRO A 75 -1.91 -14.29 -9.30
CA PRO A 75 -2.13 -15.70 -8.97
C PRO A 75 -2.78 -15.92 -7.61
N HIS A 76 -2.54 -15.04 -6.64
CA HIS A 76 -3.03 -15.18 -5.27
C HIS A 76 -4.50 -14.78 -5.08
N TYR A 77 -5.16 -14.21 -6.09
CA TYR A 77 -6.53 -13.72 -6.01
C TYR A 77 -7.48 -14.51 -6.90
N GLU A 78 -8.74 -14.64 -6.48
CA GLU A 78 -9.79 -15.35 -7.23
C GLU A 78 -10.39 -14.51 -8.36
N GLU A 79 -10.47 -13.20 -8.14
CA GLU A 79 -10.96 -12.25 -9.13
C GLU A 79 -9.80 -11.37 -9.59
N VAL A 80 -9.47 -11.48 -10.88
CA VAL A 80 -8.47 -10.66 -11.55
C VAL A 80 -9.11 -10.06 -12.79
N GLN A 81 -9.08 -8.74 -12.90
CA GLN A 81 -9.65 -7.99 -14.01
C GLN A 81 -8.61 -7.03 -14.57
N GLN A 82 -8.52 -6.95 -15.89
CA GLN A 82 -7.73 -5.95 -16.59
C GLN A 82 -8.66 -4.87 -17.10
N ILE A 83 -8.30 -3.62 -16.81
CA ILE A 83 -9.07 -2.44 -17.16
C ILE A 83 -8.39 -1.71 -18.31
N PHE A 84 -9.19 -1.35 -19.30
CA PHE A 84 -8.77 -0.57 -20.45
C PHE A 84 -9.63 0.68 -20.59
N ILE A 85 -8.99 1.79 -20.94
CA ILE A 85 -9.67 3.03 -21.33
C ILE A 85 -9.18 3.41 -22.72
N ASN A 86 -10.10 3.59 -23.67
CA ASN A 86 -9.79 3.89 -25.08
C ASN A 86 -8.78 2.88 -25.69
N GLY A 87 -8.96 1.59 -25.37
CA GLY A 87 -8.10 0.49 -25.83
C GLY A 87 -6.72 0.42 -25.19
N LYS A 88 -6.36 1.34 -24.29
CA LYS A 88 -5.10 1.31 -23.53
C LYS A 88 -5.31 0.65 -22.17
N ARG A 89 -4.45 -0.31 -21.83
CA ARG A 89 -4.44 -0.95 -20.50
C ARG A 89 -4.06 0.09 -19.45
N LYS A 90 -4.85 0.16 -18.38
CA LYS A 90 -4.65 1.10 -17.27
C LYS A 90 -4.21 0.39 -16.00
N GLU A 91 -5.04 -0.55 -15.55
CA GLU A 91 -4.84 -1.20 -14.26
C GLU A 91 -5.21 -2.67 -14.30
N ILE A 92 -4.68 -3.40 -13.32
CA ILE A 92 -5.15 -4.74 -12.95
C ILE A 92 -5.81 -4.61 -11.60
N ASN A 93 -7.07 -5.02 -11.53
CA ASN A 93 -7.85 -5.06 -10.31
C ASN A 93 -7.88 -6.49 -9.78
N VAL A 94 -7.56 -6.65 -8.50
CA VAL A 94 -7.57 -7.94 -7.81
C VAL A 94 -8.47 -7.89 -6.58
N ARG A 95 -9.16 -9.00 -6.33
CA ARG A 95 -10.04 -9.17 -5.16
C ARG A 95 -10.14 -10.62 -4.74
N PHE A 96 -10.49 -10.83 -3.46
CA PHE A 96 -10.69 -12.13 -2.83
C PHE A 96 -9.40 -12.97 -2.83
N LEU A 97 -8.54 -12.69 -1.84
CA LEU A 97 -7.33 -13.48 -1.63
C LEU A 97 -7.70 -14.97 -1.41
N LYS A 98 -7.08 -15.86 -2.19
CA LYS A 98 -7.30 -17.31 -2.13
C LYS A 98 -7.00 -17.86 -0.74
N ASN A 99 -7.75 -18.88 -0.31
CA ASN A 99 -7.52 -19.51 1.00
C ASN A 99 -6.09 -20.04 1.15
N THR A 100 -5.51 -20.64 0.11
CA THR A 100 -4.10 -21.08 0.12
C THR A 100 -3.14 -19.92 0.34
N SER A 101 -3.42 -18.75 -0.23
CA SER A 101 -2.61 -17.54 -0.08
C SER A 101 -2.78 -16.91 1.31
N LYS A 102 -3.98 -16.99 1.90
CA LYS A 102 -4.24 -16.61 3.29
C LYS A 102 -3.38 -17.46 4.25
N GLU A 103 -3.24 -18.77 4.01
CA GLU A 103 -2.38 -19.64 4.81
C GLU A 103 -0.88 -19.32 4.63
N ILE A 104 -0.43 -19.01 3.40
CA ILE A 104 0.95 -18.57 3.15
C ILE A 104 1.29 -17.32 3.99
N ILE A 105 0.42 -16.30 4.00
CA ILE A 105 0.63 -15.10 4.84
C ILE A 105 0.69 -15.45 6.33
N LYS A 106 -0.21 -16.30 6.84
CA LYS A 106 -0.19 -16.71 8.25
C LYS A 106 1.12 -17.39 8.63
N GLN A 107 1.67 -18.22 7.74
CA GLN A 107 2.97 -18.84 7.94
C GLN A 107 4.08 -17.78 7.94
N LEU A 108 4.12 -16.91 6.93
CA LEU A 108 5.13 -15.85 6.83
C LEU A 108 5.11 -14.91 8.03
N LEU A 109 3.94 -14.57 8.58
CA LEU A 109 3.82 -13.76 9.80
C LEU A 109 4.58 -14.35 10.99
N SER A 110 4.80 -15.67 11.02
CA SER A 110 5.60 -16.37 12.03
C SER A 110 7.03 -16.66 11.55
N ASP A 111 7.30 -16.56 10.25
CA ASP A 111 8.49 -17.07 9.58
C ASP A 111 8.91 -16.18 8.39
N GLY A 112 9.45 -14.99 8.70
CA GLY A 112 10.18 -14.19 7.73
C GLY A 112 9.33 -13.31 6.79
N ILE A 113 8.13 -12.88 7.19
CA ILE A 113 7.42 -11.81 6.47
C ILE A 113 8.24 -10.52 6.42
N SER A 114 8.07 -9.74 5.35
CA SER A 114 8.73 -8.43 5.22
C SER A 114 8.50 -7.56 6.47
N PRO A 115 9.54 -6.93 7.05
CA PRO A 115 9.45 -6.20 8.32
C PRO A 115 8.57 -4.94 8.25
N ILE A 116 8.24 -4.47 7.04
CA ILE A 116 7.26 -3.41 6.82
C ILE A 116 5.87 -3.85 7.29
N ILE A 117 5.50 -5.12 7.11
CA ILE A 117 4.15 -5.62 7.40
C ILE A 117 3.79 -5.54 8.89
N PRO A 118 4.57 -6.13 9.82
CA PRO A 118 4.27 -6.03 11.24
C PRO A 118 4.45 -4.60 11.77
N ASP A 119 5.29 -3.77 11.13
CA ASP A 119 5.41 -2.36 11.49
C ASP A 119 4.20 -1.55 11.05
N LEU A 120 3.68 -1.77 9.83
CA LEU A 120 2.50 -1.08 9.29
C LEU A 120 1.21 -1.51 9.99
N TYR A 121 1.10 -2.79 10.37
CA TYR A 121 -0.10 -3.37 10.99
C TYR A 121 0.17 -3.85 12.42
N ARG A 122 0.41 -2.90 13.35
CA ARG A 122 0.73 -3.19 14.76
C ARG A 122 -0.46 -3.72 15.57
N SER A 123 -1.66 -3.69 15.01
CA SER A 123 -2.86 -4.25 15.62
C SER A 123 -3.85 -4.78 14.58
N SER A 124 -4.60 -5.81 14.91
CA SER A 124 -5.69 -6.33 14.06
C SER A 124 -6.97 -5.47 14.13
N ASN A 125 -7.00 -4.47 14.99
CA ASN A 125 -8.16 -3.59 15.15
C ASN A 125 -8.21 -2.54 14.06
N SER A 126 -8.89 -2.85 12.96
CA SER A 126 -9.37 -1.83 12.03
C SER A 126 -10.56 -1.10 12.66
N LYS A 127 -10.30 -0.11 13.53
CA LYS A 127 -11.35 0.79 14.00
C LYS A 127 -11.82 1.61 12.79
N LEU A 128 -12.81 1.07 12.06
CA LEU A 128 -13.52 1.82 11.04
C LEU A 128 -14.24 2.99 11.74
N PRO A 129 -14.18 4.20 11.16
CA PRO A 129 -14.92 5.33 11.72
C PRO A 129 -16.41 5.02 11.72
N THR A 130 -17.05 5.16 12.87
CA THR A 130 -18.52 5.08 13.00
C THR A 130 -19.20 6.44 12.82
N SER A 131 -18.40 7.50 12.68
CA SER A 131 -18.81 8.88 12.45
C SER A 131 -17.74 9.62 11.66
N PRO A 132 -18.06 10.76 11.01
CA PRO A 132 -17.07 11.58 10.32
C PRO A 132 -15.90 11.94 11.25
N ARG A 133 -14.68 11.72 10.77
CA ARG A 133 -13.45 12.09 11.49
C ARG A 133 -13.07 13.52 11.16
N LYS A 134 -12.51 14.21 12.15
CA LYS A 134 -11.71 15.41 11.90
C LYS A 134 -10.26 14.94 11.74
N LEU A 135 -9.70 15.19 10.56
CA LEU A 135 -8.37 14.70 10.19
C LEU A 135 -7.40 15.88 10.11
N THR A 136 -6.18 15.66 10.61
CA THR A 136 -5.04 16.56 10.41
C THR A 136 -3.95 15.82 9.65
N TYR A 137 -3.28 16.54 8.75
CA TYR A 137 -2.27 16.00 7.84
C TYR A 137 -0.89 16.51 8.26
N TYR A 138 0.06 15.58 8.40
CA TYR A 138 1.43 15.92 8.78
C TYR A 138 2.42 15.37 7.76
N GLU A 139 3.16 16.26 7.12
CA GLU A 139 4.32 15.88 6.30
C GLU A 139 5.50 15.50 7.19
N VAL A 140 6.12 14.37 6.87
CA VAL A 140 7.35 13.92 7.52
C VAL A 140 8.53 14.75 7.03
N ASN A 141 9.19 15.44 7.96
CA ASN A 141 10.45 16.13 7.68
C ASN A 141 11.58 15.08 7.54
N LYS A 142 11.85 14.68 6.30
CA LYS A 142 12.85 13.65 5.96
C LYS A 142 14.26 13.98 6.48
N ALA A 143 14.61 15.25 6.67
CA ALA A 143 15.91 15.64 7.26
C ALA A 143 16.05 15.26 8.75
N LYS A 144 14.95 14.87 9.40
CA LYS A 144 14.88 14.43 10.79
C LYS A 144 14.62 12.92 10.92
N ILE A 145 14.60 12.19 9.80
CA ILE A 145 14.41 10.74 9.74
C ILE A 145 15.75 10.08 9.41
N GLU A 146 16.13 9.09 10.21
CA GLU A 146 17.27 8.24 9.87
C GLU A 146 16.87 7.29 8.73
N PRO A 147 17.48 7.37 7.53
CA PRO A 147 17.13 6.50 6.42
C PRO A 147 17.28 5.02 6.78
N LEU A 148 16.45 4.16 6.18
CA LEU A 148 16.58 2.71 6.33
C LEU A 148 16.52 2.05 4.95
N PHE A 149 17.64 1.45 4.55
CA PHE A 149 17.75 0.68 3.31
C PHE A 149 17.70 -0.80 3.65
N LEU A 150 16.61 -1.47 3.23
CA LEU A 150 16.46 -2.92 3.37
C LEU A 150 16.57 -3.54 1.98
N LYS A 151 17.60 -4.38 1.79
CA LYS A 151 17.84 -5.07 0.52
C LYS A 151 16.64 -5.89 0.06
N GLU A 152 15.96 -6.53 1.01
CA GLU A 152 14.72 -7.29 0.80
C GLU A 152 13.66 -6.43 0.09
N THR A 153 13.51 -5.18 0.54
CA THR A 153 12.46 -4.26 0.07
C THR A 153 12.77 -3.55 -1.25
N GLU A 154 13.92 -3.80 -1.90
CA GLU A 154 14.28 -3.13 -3.16
C GLU A 154 13.24 -3.36 -4.25
N LYS A 155 12.73 -4.59 -4.37
CA LYS A 155 11.65 -4.92 -5.33
C LYS A 155 10.35 -4.19 -5.00
N THR A 156 10.01 -4.07 -3.72
CA THR A 156 8.85 -3.33 -3.24
C THR A 156 8.96 -1.85 -3.58
N LYS A 157 10.15 -1.25 -3.37
CA LYS A 157 10.45 0.13 -3.79
C LYS A 157 10.28 0.32 -5.31
N GLU A 158 10.86 -0.56 -6.12
CA GLU A 158 10.72 -0.49 -7.58
C GLU A 158 9.25 -0.58 -8.01
N PHE A 159 8.47 -1.46 -7.37
CA PHE A 159 7.06 -1.63 -7.68
C PHE A 159 6.22 -0.44 -7.24
N ILE A 160 6.45 0.11 -6.05
CA ILE A 160 5.73 1.29 -5.56
C ILE A 160 6.00 2.52 -6.43
N THR A 161 7.20 2.64 -7.00
CA THR A 161 7.52 3.72 -7.94
C THR A 161 6.57 3.74 -9.16
N LEU A 162 5.99 2.60 -9.53
CA LEU A 162 4.99 2.53 -10.60
C LEU A 162 3.69 3.26 -10.23
N PHE A 163 3.30 3.27 -8.95
CA PHE A 163 2.15 4.05 -8.47
C PHE A 163 2.42 5.54 -8.58
N PHE A 164 3.65 5.98 -8.35
CA PHE A 164 4.01 7.39 -8.48
C PHE A 164 3.92 7.86 -9.93
N ILE A 165 4.40 7.05 -10.86
CA ILE A 165 4.32 7.35 -12.30
C ILE A 165 2.84 7.43 -12.77
N ASP A 166 1.98 6.54 -12.27
CA ASP A 166 0.59 6.43 -12.71
C ASP A 166 -0.35 7.43 -12.00
N ARG A 167 -0.18 7.61 -10.68
CA ARG A 167 -1.14 8.30 -9.80
C ARG A 167 -0.54 9.42 -8.96
N GLY A 168 0.77 9.60 -9.02
CA GLY A 168 1.51 10.50 -8.12
C GLY A 168 1.71 9.95 -6.71
N SER A 169 0.85 9.05 -6.22
CA SER A 169 0.93 8.52 -4.86
C SER A 169 0.35 7.12 -4.66
N ILE A 170 0.69 6.52 -3.51
CA ILE A 170 0.01 5.36 -2.94
C ILE A 170 -0.45 5.69 -1.51
N ALA A 171 -1.69 5.33 -1.20
CA ALA A 171 -2.26 5.45 0.14
C ALA A 171 -2.24 4.09 0.85
N LEU A 172 -1.64 4.05 2.03
CA LEU A 172 -1.62 2.88 2.91
C LEU A 172 -2.42 3.17 4.18
N ARG A 173 -2.93 2.11 4.81
CA ARG A 173 -3.75 2.22 6.02
C ARG A 173 -3.07 1.52 7.19
N PRO A 174 -2.19 2.22 7.94
CA PRO A 174 -1.58 1.64 9.13
C PRO A 174 -2.64 1.31 10.19
N THR A 175 -2.32 0.35 11.07
CA THR A 175 -3.14 0.05 12.25
C THR A 175 -2.29 0.01 13.51
N GLY A 176 -2.86 0.47 14.62
CA GLY A 176 -2.15 0.56 15.90
C GLY A 176 -1.08 1.65 15.96
N TRP A 177 -1.03 2.54 14.97
CA TRP A 177 -0.16 3.72 15.00
C TRP A 177 -0.83 4.86 15.76
N PHE A 178 -0.03 5.55 16.56
CA PHE A 178 -0.39 6.78 17.26
C PHE A 178 0.67 7.82 17.00
N LEU A 179 0.27 9.09 16.94
CA LEU A 179 1.18 10.20 16.75
C LEU A 179 2.02 10.41 18.02
N THR A 180 3.18 9.77 18.08
CA THR A 180 4.14 9.88 19.20
C THR A 180 5.52 10.33 18.71
N ALA A 181 6.43 10.68 19.65
CA ALA A 181 7.78 11.10 19.30
C ALA A 181 8.60 9.97 18.64
N GLU A 182 8.29 8.73 18.99
CA GLU A 182 8.96 7.50 18.57
C GLU A 182 8.45 6.99 17.23
N LEU A 183 7.31 7.48 16.73
CA LEU A 183 6.75 7.00 15.47
C LEU A 183 7.71 7.18 14.29
N LYS A 184 8.58 8.20 14.33
CA LYS A 184 9.65 8.41 13.35
C LYS A 184 10.63 7.23 13.20
N GLU A 185 10.72 6.36 14.21
CA GLU A 185 11.56 5.17 14.20
C GLU A 185 10.90 3.98 13.48
N SER A 186 9.65 4.13 13.02
CA SER A 186 8.94 3.16 12.19
C SER A 186 9.80 2.72 10.99
N ILE A 187 9.95 1.41 10.83
CA ILE A 187 10.64 0.79 9.69
C ILE A 187 10.01 1.29 8.38
N THR A 188 8.67 1.33 8.33
CA THR A 188 7.89 1.77 7.19
C THR A 188 8.15 3.23 6.84
N ILE A 189 8.07 4.15 7.81
CA ILE A 189 8.33 5.59 7.57
C ILE A 189 9.77 5.80 7.10
N ARG A 190 10.74 5.17 7.77
CA ARG A 190 12.16 5.30 7.46
C ARG A 190 12.50 4.76 6.07
N MET A 191 11.89 3.65 5.68
CA MET A 191 12.07 3.02 4.37
C MET A 191 11.49 3.89 3.25
N PHE A 192 10.22 4.33 3.38
CA PHE A 192 9.60 5.19 2.37
C PHE A 192 10.30 6.55 2.23
N SER A 193 10.80 7.11 3.34
CA SER A 193 11.56 8.36 3.34
C SER A 193 12.86 8.29 2.51
N THR A 194 13.33 7.09 2.12
CA THR A 194 14.54 6.96 1.29
C THR A 194 14.32 7.22 -0.20
N PHE A 195 13.07 7.19 -0.69
CA PHE A 195 12.80 7.31 -2.12
C PHE A 195 11.52 8.05 -2.50
N ALA A 196 10.54 8.15 -1.60
CA ALA A 196 9.37 8.99 -1.82
C ALA A 196 9.78 10.47 -1.84
N GLU A 197 9.16 11.29 -2.68
CA GLU A 197 9.28 12.74 -2.60
C GLU A 197 8.77 13.22 -1.24
N LYS A 198 7.56 12.78 -0.87
CA LYS A 198 6.83 13.19 0.34
C LYS A 198 6.15 12.01 1.01
N VAL A 199 6.13 12.02 2.35
CA VAL A 199 5.41 11.06 3.19
C VAL A 199 4.49 11.85 4.11
N VAL A 200 3.19 11.55 4.10
CA VAL A 200 2.16 12.25 4.86
C VAL A 200 1.44 11.28 5.80
N LEU A 201 1.36 11.67 7.07
CA LEU A 201 0.54 10.99 8.07
C LEU A 201 -0.84 11.63 8.11
N VAL A 202 -1.89 10.81 8.02
CA VAL A 202 -3.28 11.23 8.23
C VAL A 202 -3.68 10.83 9.64
N VAL A 203 -3.95 11.82 10.49
CA VAL A 203 -4.16 11.62 11.94
C VAL A 203 -5.60 11.97 12.32
N ASP A 204 -6.24 11.11 13.10
CA ASP A 204 -7.53 11.40 13.73
C ASP A 204 -7.33 12.33 14.92
N ASP A 205 -7.90 13.54 14.86
CA ASP A 205 -7.78 14.54 15.92
C ASP A 205 -8.38 14.09 17.26
N MET A 206 -9.29 13.12 17.23
CA MET A 206 -10.01 12.67 18.42
C MET A 206 -9.12 11.88 19.38
N ASP A 207 -8.26 11.01 18.85
CA ASP A 207 -7.45 10.09 19.65
C ASP A 207 -5.97 10.02 19.25
N GLY A 208 -5.55 10.82 18.26
CA GLY A 208 -4.19 10.86 17.76
C GLY A 208 -3.77 9.59 17.01
N SER A 209 -4.72 8.71 16.65
CA SER A 209 -4.41 7.53 15.84
C SER A 209 -4.03 7.95 14.42
N VAL A 210 -3.00 7.31 13.87
CA VAL A 210 -2.65 7.48 12.45
C VAL A 210 -3.50 6.50 11.66
N VAL A 211 -4.37 7.04 10.81
CA VAL A 211 -5.39 6.29 10.07
C VAL A 211 -5.09 6.17 8.58
N GLY A 212 -4.08 6.89 8.10
CA GLY A 212 -3.59 6.87 6.73
C GLY A 212 -2.12 7.23 6.65
N LEU A 213 -1.46 6.71 5.64
CA LEU A 213 -0.07 7.00 5.27
C LEU A 213 -0.03 7.18 3.75
N ASP A 214 0.06 8.42 3.31
CA ASP A 214 0.13 8.75 1.89
C ASP A 214 1.58 8.98 1.49
N ILE A 215 2.00 8.31 0.42
CA ILE A 215 3.38 8.30 -0.05
C ILE A 215 3.37 8.82 -1.49
N TYR A 216 4.03 9.94 -1.72
CA TYR A 216 4.11 10.61 -3.02
C TYR A 216 5.53 10.43 -3.59
N GLY A 217 5.63 10.20 -4.89
CA GLY A 217 6.92 10.06 -5.58
C GLY A 217 7.28 11.22 -6.45
#